data_AF-A0A8C3E463-F1
#
_entry.id   AF-A0A8C3E463-F1
#
_cell.length_a   1.000
_cell.length_b   1.000
_cell.length_c   1.000
_cell.angle_alpha   90.00
_cell.angle_beta   90.00
_cell.angle_gamma   90.00
#
_symmetry.space_group_name_H-M   'P 1'
#
loop_
_entity.id
_entity.type
_entity.pdbx_description
1 polymer ?
#
loop_
_entity_poly.entity_id
_entity_poly.type
_entity_poly.pdbx_seq_one_letter_code
_entity_poly.pdbx_strand_id
1 'polypeptide(L)'
;MARGVLALGVLALLGLGAAAEAPKVEVYARSRAEEGKQNTLHCFVTGFHPPKIDIELLKNGEPISGVMYGDLSFNEKWQFQRLVYVPFTPTRGDTFACRVAHSTMTGPRIYRWGTTRLLSQNLLASQSLLKLLSILHHIHKNDQLPFRNSLISLVKSHLATASRELCRLFEHVAINAHITA
;
A
#
# COMPACT_ATOMS: atom_id res chain seq x y z
N MET A 1 22.50 -40.70 47.97
CA MET A 1 22.02 -39.32 48.17
C MET A 1 22.10 -38.57 46.83
N ALA A 2 21.21 -38.86 45.88
CA ALA A 2 21.20 -38.21 44.56
C ALA A 2 20.32 -36.94 44.65
N ARG A 3 20.95 -35.79 44.87
CA ARG A 3 20.29 -34.48 44.93
C ARG A 3 20.33 -33.83 43.55
N GLY A 4 19.16 -33.56 43.00
CA GLY A 4 18.86 -32.39 42.17
C GLY A 4 19.56 -32.22 40.82
N VAL A 5 19.01 -32.82 39.76
CA VAL A 5 19.29 -32.37 38.36
C VAL A 5 18.01 -32.21 37.51
N LEU A 6 16.81 -32.46 38.05
CA LEU A 6 15.58 -32.50 37.26
C LEU A 6 14.85 -31.15 37.08
N ALA A 7 15.43 -30.01 37.47
CA ALA A 7 14.73 -28.72 37.43
C ALA A 7 15.09 -27.80 36.24
N LEU A 8 16.11 -28.11 35.44
CA LEU A 8 16.56 -27.21 34.35
C LEU A 8 15.94 -27.50 32.97
N GLY A 9 15.24 -28.63 32.80
CA GLY A 9 14.66 -29.02 31.51
C GLY A 9 13.27 -28.42 31.20
N VAL A 10 12.55 -27.90 32.20
CA VAL A 10 11.14 -27.48 32.04
C VAL A 10 11.00 -26.02 31.60
N LEU A 11 12.00 -25.15 31.86
CA LEU A 11 11.91 -23.74 31.46
C LEU A 11 12.03 -23.51 29.94
N ALA A 12 12.58 -24.45 29.18
CA ALA A 12 12.70 -24.31 27.72
C ALA A 12 11.36 -24.51 26.98
N LEU A 13 10.39 -25.20 27.60
CA LEU A 13 9.06 -25.45 27.00
C LEU A 13 8.08 -24.29 27.19
N LEU A 14 8.38 -23.33 28.07
CA LEU A 14 7.53 -22.16 28.32
C LEU A 14 7.77 -21.00 27.31
N GLY A 15 8.66 -21.20 26.34
CA GLY A 15 9.15 -20.15 25.45
C GLY A 15 8.56 -20.11 24.04
N LEU A 16 7.58 -20.95 23.67
CA LEU A 16 6.84 -20.77 22.42
C LEU A 16 5.81 -19.63 22.57
N GLY A 17 6.31 -18.40 22.73
CA GLY A 17 5.50 -17.22 22.50
C GLY A 17 5.06 -17.19 21.03
N ALA A 18 3.82 -16.77 20.76
CA ALA A 18 3.36 -16.62 19.39
C ALA A 18 4.31 -15.70 18.61
N ALA A 19 4.62 -16.09 17.36
CA ALA A 19 5.57 -15.38 16.52
C ALA A 19 5.16 -13.91 16.39
N ALA A 20 6.14 -13.00 16.42
CA ALA A 20 5.86 -11.59 16.23
C ALA A 20 5.47 -11.33 14.76
N GLU A 21 4.34 -10.65 14.55
CA GLU A 21 3.78 -10.42 13.22
C GLU A 21 3.42 -8.95 13.03
N ALA A 22 3.72 -8.43 11.84
CA ALA A 22 3.52 -7.02 11.52
C ALA A 22 2.07 -6.71 11.12
N PRO A 23 1.54 -5.54 11.52
CA PRO A 23 0.18 -5.16 11.20
C PRO A 23 -0.02 -4.90 9.71
N LYS A 24 -1.20 -5.32 9.23
CA LYS A 24 -1.79 -4.85 7.97
C LYS A 24 -2.75 -3.71 8.30
N VAL A 25 -2.69 -2.63 7.53
CA VAL A 25 -3.44 -1.40 7.83
C VAL A 25 -4.24 -0.97 6.62
N GLU A 26 -5.54 -0.79 6.82
CA GLU A 26 -6.47 -0.28 5.82
C GLU A 26 -7.12 1.01 6.32
N VAL A 27 -7.03 2.06 5.51
CA VAL A 27 -7.63 3.37 5.82
C VAL A 27 -8.71 3.67 4.80
N TYR A 28 -9.96 3.76 5.27
CA TYR A 28 -11.14 3.90 4.40
C TYR A 28 -12.22 4.74 5.07
N ALA A 29 -13.14 5.26 4.26
CA ALA A 29 -14.34 5.93 4.74
C ALA A 29 -15.49 4.93 4.82
N ARG A 30 -16.39 5.08 5.80
CA ARG A 30 -17.56 4.22 6.00
C ARG A 30 -18.46 4.15 4.76
N SER A 31 -18.66 5.27 4.09
CA SER A 31 -19.41 5.38 2.83
C SER A 31 -18.59 6.12 1.77
N ARG A 32 -19.10 6.22 0.54
CA ARG A 32 -18.50 7.04 -0.51
C ARG A 32 -18.29 8.46 0.04
N ALA A 33 -17.04 8.91 0.02
CA ALA A 33 -16.73 10.25 0.48
C ALA A 33 -17.12 11.29 -0.57
N GLU A 34 -17.81 12.31 -0.09
CA GLU A 34 -18.25 13.47 -0.86
C GLU A 34 -17.84 14.71 -0.07
N GLU A 35 -17.39 15.74 -0.79
CA GLU A 35 -16.95 16.99 -0.16
C GLU A 35 -18.09 17.64 0.62
N GLY A 36 -17.81 18.09 1.84
CA GLY A 36 -18.78 18.75 2.71
C GLY A 36 -19.83 17.83 3.35
N LYS A 37 -19.87 16.54 3.00
CA LYS A 37 -20.81 15.58 3.62
C LYS A 37 -20.15 14.81 4.77
N GLN A 38 -20.86 14.70 5.89
CA GLN A 38 -20.40 13.91 7.03
C GLN A 38 -20.17 12.45 6.67
N ASN A 39 -19.12 11.86 7.23
CA ASN A 39 -18.74 10.48 7.07
C ASN A 39 -17.96 10.01 8.31
N THR A 40 -17.42 8.78 8.29
CA THR A 40 -16.56 8.24 9.35
C THR A 40 -15.30 7.70 8.72
N LEU A 41 -14.14 8.18 9.18
CA LEU A 41 -12.84 7.67 8.77
C LEU A 41 -12.49 6.47 9.65
N HIS A 42 -12.12 5.36 9.02
CA HIS A 42 -11.73 4.12 9.68
C HIS A 42 -10.26 3.83 9.40
N CYS A 43 -9.54 3.40 10.43
CA CYS A 43 -8.27 2.69 10.33
C CYS A 43 -8.45 1.29 10.92
N PHE A 44 -8.48 0.28 10.06
CA PHE A 44 -8.58 -1.11 10.48
C PHE A 44 -7.19 -1.74 10.44
N VAL A 45 -6.74 -2.22 11.60
CA VAL A 45 -5.41 -2.80 11.78
C VAL A 45 -5.57 -4.26 12.13
N THR A 46 -4.95 -5.17 11.38
CA THR A 46 -5.15 -6.62 11.49
C THR A 46 -3.86 -7.42 11.41
N GLY A 47 -3.90 -8.67 11.88
CA GLY A 47 -2.84 -9.65 11.63
C GLY A 47 -1.55 -9.38 12.40
N PHE A 48 -1.62 -8.71 13.55
CA PHE A 48 -0.43 -8.34 14.33
C PHE A 48 -0.31 -9.12 15.63
N HIS A 49 0.92 -9.30 16.09
CA HIS A 49 1.28 -9.88 17.37
C HIS A 49 2.65 -9.34 17.79
N PRO A 50 2.90 -8.93 19.05
CA PRO A 50 2.03 -8.95 20.25
C PRO A 50 0.89 -7.91 20.23
N PRO A 51 -0.03 -7.88 21.22
CA PRO A 51 -1.19 -6.98 21.20
C PRO A 51 -0.87 -5.49 21.41
N LYS A 52 0.33 -5.16 21.89
CA LYS A 52 0.74 -3.77 22.14
C LYS A 52 0.98 -3.04 20.82
N ILE A 53 0.16 -2.05 20.53
CA ILE A 53 0.21 -1.26 19.29
C ILE A 53 -0.27 0.17 19.56
N ASP A 54 0.37 1.15 18.93
CA ASP A 54 -0.04 2.55 18.97
C ASP A 54 -0.67 2.92 17.62
N ILE A 55 -1.88 3.48 17.65
CA ILE A 55 -2.69 3.80 16.46
C ILE A 55 -3.29 5.19 16.62
N GLU A 56 -3.00 6.08 15.67
CA GLU A 56 -3.50 7.46 15.64
C GLU A 56 -4.09 7.81 14.28
N LEU A 57 -5.28 8.39 14.26
CA LEU A 57 -5.84 9.02 13.07
C LEU A 57 -5.35 10.45 12.97
N LEU A 58 -4.91 10.83 11.78
CA LEU A 58 -4.32 12.13 11.48
C LEU A 58 -5.16 12.91 10.48
N LYS A 59 -5.29 14.21 10.69
CA LYS A 59 -5.75 15.20 9.72
C LYS A 59 -4.63 16.19 9.48
N ASN A 60 -4.18 16.32 8.23
CA ASN A 60 -3.12 17.26 7.84
C ASN A 60 -1.81 17.07 8.64
N GLY A 61 -1.51 15.82 9.01
CA GLY A 61 -0.32 15.47 9.81
C GLY A 61 -0.55 15.49 11.32
N GLU A 62 -1.62 16.10 11.81
CA GLU A 62 -1.90 16.28 13.23
C GLU A 62 -2.92 15.24 13.77
N PRO A 63 -2.78 14.79 15.03
CA PRO A 63 -3.73 13.88 15.66
C PRO A 63 -5.15 14.45 15.72
N ILE A 64 -6.14 13.62 15.38
CA ILE A 64 -7.57 13.97 15.48
C ILE A 64 -8.05 13.68 16.90
N SER A 65 -8.79 14.62 17.51
CA SER A 65 -9.46 14.42 18.80
C SER A 65 -10.77 13.63 18.66
N GLY A 66 -11.22 12.97 19.75
CA GLY A 66 -12.50 12.26 19.75
C GLY A 66 -12.48 10.96 18.94
N VAL A 67 -11.29 10.38 18.74
CA VAL A 67 -11.10 9.08 18.09
C VAL A 67 -11.64 7.97 18.99
N MET A 68 -12.44 7.08 18.39
CA MET A 68 -13.03 5.92 19.04
C MET A 68 -12.23 4.67 18.70
N TYR A 69 -12.05 3.80 19.70
CA TYR A 69 -11.35 2.53 19.58
C TYR A 69 -12.34 1.40 19.75
N GLY A 70 -12.41 0.51 18.76
CA GLY A 70 -13.07 -0.78 18.91
C GLY A 70 -12.28 -1.71 19.82
N ASP A 71 -12.96 -2.75 20.31
CA ASP A 71 -12.34 -3.77 21.13
C ASP A 71 -11.16 -4.42 20.44
N LEU A 72 -10.17 -4.83 21.24
CA LEU A 72 -9.11 -5.68 20.74
C LEU A 72 -9.69 -7.09 20.55
N SER A 73 -9.76 -7.54 19.31
CA SER A 73 -10.17 -8.91 18.97
C SER A 73 -9.03 -9.63 18.28
N PHE A 74 -9.22 -10.91 17.96
CA PHE A 74 -8.23 -11.72 17.24
C PHE A 74 -8.92 -12.67 16.27
N ASN A 75 -8.18 -13.08 15.24
CA ASN A 75 -8.66 -14.05 14.26
C ASN A 75 -8.38 -15.50 14.70
N GLU A 76 -8.79 -16.47 13.89
CA GLU A 76 -8.57 -17.92 14.15
C GLU A 76 -7.08 -18.30 14.32
N LYS A 77 -6.16 -17.47 13.81
CA LYS A 77 -4.71 -17.63 13.96
C LYS A 77 -4.15 -16.94 15.20
N TRP A 78 -5.01 -16.46 16.10
CA TRP A 78 -4.65 -15.71 17.30
C TRP A 78 -3.88 -14.41 17.02
N GLN A 79 -4.05 -13.84 15.82
CA GLN A 79 -3.47 -12.56 15.45
C GLN A 79 -4.45 -11.44 15.82
N PHE A 80 -3.96 -10.39 16.46
CA PHE A 80 -4.79 -9.30 16.94
C PHE A 80 -5.30 -8.40 15.80
N GLN A 81 -6.44 -7.79 16.04
CA GLN A 81 -7.05 -6.79 15.18
C GLN A 81 -7.78 -5.72 15.99
N ARG A 82 -7.80 -4.50 15.48
CA ARG A 82 -8.47 -3.36 16.10
C ARG A 82 -8.95 -2.36 15.04
N LEU A 83 -10.18 -1.88 15.22
CA LEU A 83 -10.74 -0.78 14.44
C LEU A 83 -10.59 0.52 15.22
N VAL A 84 -10.06 1.56 14.58
CA VAL A 84 -9.99 2.93 15.12
C VAL A 84 -10.74 3.85 14.17
N TYR A 85 -11.62 4.70 14.69
CA TYR A 85 -12.50 5.49 13.82
C TYR A 85 -12.87 6.85 14.41
N VAL A 86 -13.18 7.81 13.53
CA VAL A 86 -13.62 9.15 13.92
C VAL A 86 -14.60 9.74 12.90
N PRO A 87 -15.67 10.43 13.33
CA PRO A 87 -16.48 11.24 12.43
C PRO A 87 -15.61 12.30 11.74
N PHE A 88 -15.80 12.49 10.44
CA PHE A 88 -15.10 13.53 9.70
C PHE A 88 -15.96 14.04 8.54
N THR A 89 -15.63 15.24 8.07
CA THR A 89 -16.21 15.82 6.86
C THR A 89 -15.07 16.05 5.88
N PRO A 90 -15.00 15.31 4.76
CA PRO A 90 -13.98 15.52 3.74
C PRO A 90 -14.08 16.93 3.18
N THR A 91 -12.97 17.67 3.18
CA THR A 91 -12.84 18.98 2.53
C THR A 91 -11.72 18.89 1.52
N ARG A 92 -11.87 19.53 0.36
CA ARG A 92 -10.81 19.54 -0.64
C ARG A 92 -9.52 20.13 -0.05
N GLY A 93 -8.41 19.43 -0.24
CA GLY A 93 -7.11 19.82 0.31
C GLY A 93 -6.77 19.17 1.66
N ASP A 94 -7.76 18.70 2.41
CA ASP A 94 -7.48 17.94 3.63
C ASP A 94 -6.86 16.57 3.28
N THR A 95 -5.84 16.19 4.04
CA THR A 95 -5.23 14.87 3.99
C THR A 95 -5.56 14.11 5.26
N PHE A 96 -5.90 12.83 5.10
CA PHE A 96 -6.21 11.94 6.22
C PHE A 96 -5.30 10.72 6.18
N ALA A 97 -4.86 10.26 7.34
CA ALA A 97 -3.97 9.12 7.45
C ALA A 97 -4.13 8.39 8.79
N CYS A 98 -3.57 7.19 8.86
CA CYS A 98 -3.38 6.43 10.09
C CYS A 98 -1.90 6.24 10.36
N ARG A 99 -1.42 6.67 11.54
CA ARG A 99 -0.07 6.41 12.03
C ARG A 99 -0.11 5.18 12.93
N VAL A 100 0.72 4.19 12.60
CA VAL A 100 0.79 2.92 13.34
C VAL A 100 2.22 2.65 13.77
N ALA A 101 2.42 2.36 15.06
CA ALA A 101 3.67 1.88 15.61
C ALA A 101 3.47 0.53 16.29
N HIS A 102 4.33 -0.44 15.96
CA HIS A 102 4.30 -1.79 16.48
C HIS A 102 5.73 -2.30 16.63
N SER A 103 5.98 -3.21 17.58
CA SER A 103 7.34 -3.68 17.91
C SER A 103 8.06 -4.41 16.78
N THR A 104 7.32 -4.91 15.78
CA THR A 104 7.90 -5.54 14.58
C THR A 104 8.33 -4.55 13.50
N MET A 105 8.09 -3.25 13.72
CA MET A 105 8.40 -2.19 12.78
C MET A 105 9.63 -1.42 13.26
N THR A 106 10.47 -0.95 12.33
CA THR A 106 11.64 -0.11 12.64
C THR A 106 11.28 1.28 13.18
N GLY A 107 10.00 1.65 13.11
CA GLY A 107 9.44 2.90 13.60
C GLY A 107 7.98 3.07 13.14
N PRO A 108 7.31 4.17 13.53
CA PRO A 108 5.95 4.45 13.11
C PRO A 108 5.84 4.57 11.57
N ARG A 109 4.76 4.05 10.98
CA ARG A 109 4.44 4.23 9.56
C ARG A 109 3.11 4.94 9.37
N ILE A 110 3.01 5.71 8.28
CA ILE A 110 1.82 6.50 7.92
C ILE A 110 1.14 5.85 6.72
N TYR A 111 -0.13 5.51 6.88
CA TYR A 111 -1.00 4.92 5.85
C TYR A 111 -2.03 5.97 5.45
N ARG A 112 -1.94 6.49 4.22
CA ARG A 112 -2.81 7.58 3.75
C ARG A 112 -4.15 7.04 3.26
N TRP A 113 -5.23 7.76 3.57
CA TRP A 113 -6.54 7.52 2.98
C TRP A 113 -6.52 7.82 1.48
N GLY A 114 -7.13 6.96 0.66
CA GLY A 114 -7.26 7.15 -0.79
C GLY A 114 -6.04 6.73 -1.63
N THR A 115 -4.85 6.56 -1.05
CA THR A 115 -3.65 6.14 -1.82
C THR A 115 -3.66 4.67 -2.21
N THR A 116 -4.34 3.78 -1.47
CA THR A 116 -4.43 2.35 -1.82
C THR A 116 -5.15 2.16 -3.16
N ARG A 117 -6.14 3.02 -3.48
CA ARG A 117 -6.77 3.02 -4.80
C ARG A 117 -5.82 3.51 -5.88
N LEU A 118 -5.04 4.56 -5.63
CA LEU A 118 -4.10 5.09 -6.63
C LEU A 118 -2.95 4.11 -6.90
N LEU A 119 -2.41 3.45 -5.88
CA LEU A 119 -1.39 2.42 -6.07
C LEU A 119 -1.95 1.19 -6.80
N SER A 120 -3.16 0.74 -6.44
CA SER A 120 -3.84 -0.35 -7.15
C SER A 120 -4.18 0.03 -8.59
N GLN A 121 -4.71 1.23 -8.84
CA GLN A 121 -5.02 1.74 -10.18
C GLN A 121 -3.76 1.94 -11.01
N ASN A 122 -2.68 2.49 -10.44
CA ASN A 122 -1.39 2.66 -11.12
C ASN A 122 -0.75 1.30 -11.41
N LEU A 123 -0.87 0.33 -10.50
CA LEU A 123 -0.38 -1.03 -10.70
C LEU A 123 -1.19 -1.77 -11.79
N LEU A 124 -2.52 -1.61 -11.80
CA LEU A 124 -3.41 -2.14 -12.83
C LEU A 124 -3.17 -1.47 -14.19
N ALA A 125 -3.00 -0.15 -14.22
CA ALA A 125 -2.64 0.60 -15.42
C ALA A 125 -1.26 0.20 -15.95
N SER A 126 -0.28 -0.01 -15.06
CA SER A 126 1.06 -0.51 -15.41
C SER A 126 1.01 -1.92 -15.99
N GLN A 127 0.16 -2.82 -15.45
CA GLN A 127 -0.02 -4.16 -16.00
C GLN A 127 -0.68 -4.14 -17.38
N SER A 128 -1.67 -3.26 -17.59
CA SER A 128 -2.30 -3.03 -18.89
C SER A 128 -1.29 -2.50 -19.92
N LEU A 129 -0.41 -1.58 -19.50
CA LEU A 129 0.65 -1.04 -20.35
C LEU A 129 1.69 -2.11 -20.72
N LEU A 130 2.12 -2.95 -19.77
CA LEU A 130 3.04 -4.06 -20.04
C LEU A 130 2.44 -5.10 -20.98
N LYS A 131 1.15 -5.43 -20.82
CA LYS A 131 0.43 -6.29 -21.78
C LYS A 131 0.39 -5.67 -23.16
N LEU A 132 0.05 -4.38 -23.27
CA LEU A 132 0.04 -3.67 -24.55
C LEU A 132 1.43 -3.66 -25.21
N LEU A 133 2.50 -3.42 -24.44
CA LEU A 133 3.88 -3.50 -24.93
C LEU A 133 4.25 -4.89 -25.42
N SER A 134 3.84 -5.94 -24.70
CA SER A 134 4.08 -7.33 -25.14
C SER A 134 3.34 -7.67 -26.42
N ILE A 135 2.10 -7.19 -26.58
CA ILE A 135 1.29 -7.34 -27.80
C ILE A 135 1.95 -6.59 -28.96
N LEU A 136 2.39 -5.34 -28.76
CA LEU A 136 3.11 -4.56 -29.77
C LEU A 136 4.44 -5.22 -30.17
N HIS A 137 5.19 -5.76 -29.21
CA HIS A 137 6.44 -6.47 -29.49
C HIS A 137 6.19 -7.78 -30.24
N HIS A 138 5.08 -8.46 -29.95
CA HIS A 138 4.70 -9.69 -30.65
C HIS A 138 4.22 -9.41 -32.09
N ILE A 139 3.44 -8.35 -32.31
CA ILE A 139 3.03 -7.87 -33.63
C ILE A 139 4.24 -7.43 -34.45
N HIS A 140 5.16 -6.66 -33.83
CA HIS A 140 6.40 -6.21 -34.48
C HIS A 140 7.30 -7.37 -34.92
N LYS A 141 7.27 -8.50 -34.19
CA LYS A 141 8.05 -9.70 -34.52
C LYS A 141 7.41 -10.56 -35.62
N ASN A 142 6.11 -10.41 -35.90
CA ASN A 142 5.36 -11.30 -36.80
C ASN A 142 4.96 -10.68 -38.15
N ASP A 143 5.02 -9.34 -38.31
CA ASP A 143 4.68 -8.69 -39.58
C ASP A 143 5.90 -8.24 -40.39
N GLN A 144 6.18 -8.99 -41.46
CA GLN A 144 6.87 -8.53 -42.66
C GLN A 144 5.90 -7.65 -43.49
N LEU A 145 5.58 -6.42 -43.05
CA LEU A 145 4.73 -5.52 -43.86
C LEU A 145 5.16 -4.02 -43.84
N PRO A 146 4.97 -3.30 -44.96
CA PRO A 146 5.70 -2.08 -45.31
C PRO A 146 5.02 -0.77 -44.83
N PHE A 147 4.58 -0.71 -43.56
CA PHE A 147 3.85 0.46 -43.03
C PHE A 147 4.47 1.06 -41.75
N ARG A 148 5.80 0.93 -41.59
CA ARG A 148 6.55 1.33 -40.38
C ARG A 148 6.44 2.82 -39.99
N ASN A 149 6.23 3.73 -40.94
CA ASN A 149 6.36 5.17 -40.64
C ASN A 149 5.06 5.82 -40.15
N SER A 150 3.89 5.32 -40.54
CA SER A 150 2.60 5.96 -40.23
C SER A 150 2.13 5.66 -38.81
N LEU A 151 2.18 4.39 -38.38
CA LEU A 151 1.76 3.96 -37.03
C LEU A 151 2.65 4.50 -35.91
N ILE A 152 3.97 4.56 -36.13
CA ILE A 152 4.90 5.16 -35.16
C ILE A 152 4.62 6.66 -34.99
N SER A 153 4.28 7.37 -36.07
CA SER A 153 3.93 8.79 -36.01
C SER A 153 2.63 9.04 -35.23
N LEU A 154 1.63 8.16 -35.39
CA LEU A 154 0.33 8.25 -34.75
C LEU A 154 0.42 7.94 -33.24
N VAL A 155 1.25 6.97 -32.86
CA VAL A 155 1.52 6.64 -31.46
C VAL A 155 2.33 7.77 -30.79
N LYS A 156 3.31 8.36 -31.50
CA LYS A 156 4.07 9.52 -31.01
C LYS A 156 3.18 10.76 -30.83
N SER A 157 2.24 11.03 -31.75
CA SER A 157 1.35 12.20 -31.64
C SER A 157 0.34 12.05 -30.49
N HIS A 158 -0.17 10.84 -30.25
CA HIS A 158 -1.01 10.55 -29.09
C HIS A 158 -0.26 10.68 -27.77
N LEU A 159 0.99 10.21 -27.70
CA LEU A 159 1.82 10.30 -26.49
C LEU A 159 2.29 11.74 -26.21
N ALA A 160 2.58 12.55 -27.23
CA ALA A 160 2.95 13.96 -27.07
C ALA A 160 1.82 14.82 -26.46
N THR A 161 0.56 14.38 -26.62
CA THR A 161 -0.61 15.06 -26.05
C THR A 161 -0.89 14.61 -24.60
N ALA A 162 -0.36 13.44 -24.20
CA ALA A 162 -0.55 12.85 -22.88
C ALA A 162 0.69 13.04 -21.99
N SER A 163 0.69 14.14 -21.24
CA SER A 163 1.61 14.45 -20.13
C SER A 163 3.08 14.79 -20.50
N ARG A 164 3.48 16.03 -20.14
CA ARG A 164 4.86 16.54 -20.30
C ARG A 164 5.90 15.73 -19.51
N GLU A 165 5.49 14.95 -18.51
CA GLU A 165 6.39 14.11 -17.71
C GLU A 165 6.74 12.78 -18.40
N LEU A 166 5.86 12.24 -19.25
CA LEU A 166 6.13 11.01 -20.00
C LEU A 166 7.15 11.25 -21.14
N CYS A 167 7.15 12.43 -21.78
CA CYS A 167 8.16 12.78 -22.78
C CYS A 167 9.59 12.79 -22.22
N ARG A 168 9.80 13.26 -20.98
CA ARG A 168 11.13 13.25 -20.33
C ARG A 168 11.62 11.84 -20.04
N LEU A 169 10.72 10.92 -19.69
CA LEU A 169 11.07 9.50 -19.47
C LEU A 169 11.53 8.81 -20.76
N PHE A 170 10.98 9.19 -21.93
CA PHE A 170 11.38 8.61 -23.21
C PHE A 170 12.72 9.11 -23.75
N GLU A 171 13.11 10.37 -23.50
CA GLU A 171 14.45 10.86 -23.88
C GLU A 171 15.57 10.12 -23.12
N HIS A 172 15.36 9.80 -21.84
CA HIS A 172 16.32 9.00 -21.07
C HIS A 172 16.42 7.54 -21.51
N VAL A 173 15.34 6.95 -22.04
CA VAL A 173 15.35 5.57 -22.54
C VAL A 173 15.95 5.49 -23.96
N ALA A 174 15.78 6.50 -24.80
CA ALA A 174 16.33 6.52 -26.16
C ALA A 174 17.85 6.71 -26.21
N ILE A 175 18.44 7.43 -25.25
CA ILE A 175 19.91 7.66 -25.21
C ILE A 175 20.68 6.37 -24.84
N ASN A 176 20.08 5.45 -24.07
CA ASN A 176 20.75 4.20 -23.67
C ASN A 176 20.63 3.07 -24.70
N ALA A 177 19.85 3.22 -25.77
CA ALA A 177 19.71 2.19 -26.81
C ALA A 177 20.73 2.33 -27.96
N HIS A 178 21.64 3.32 -27.90
CA HIS A 178 22.59 3.59 -28.99
C HIS A 178 24.07 3.33 -28.65
N ILE A 179 24.40 2.80 -27.45
CA ILE A 179 25.80 2.59 -27.01
C ILE A 179 26.19 1.11 -26.88
N THR A 180 25.29 0.15 -27.15
CA THR A 180 25.68 -1.27 -27.27
C THR A 180 25.15 -1.86 -28.57
N ALA A 181 25.85 -1.57 -29.65
CA ALA A 181 25.92 -2.38 -30.87
C ALA A 181 27.40 -2.54 -31.22
#